data_AF-A0A6A4WAZ1-F1
#
_entry.id   AF-A0A6A4WAZ1-F1
#
_cell.length_a   1.000
_cell.length_b   1.000
_cell.length_c   1.000
_cell.angle_alpha   90.00
_cell.angle_beta   90.00
_cell.angle_gamma   90.00
#
_symmetry.space_group_name_H-M   'P 1'
#
loop_
_entity.id
_entity.type
_entity.pdbx_description
1 polymer ?
#
loop_
_entity_poly.entity_id
_entity_poly.type
_entity_poly.pdbx_seq_one_letter_code
_entity_poly.pdbx_strand_id
1 'polypeptide(L)'
;MQAPLIKKEKDADEDDEVVSEMPVFLSKGLQDKLWVLQYPVRPAHMTYDHAHFLEAQMKPTQHQLQLSLEVDTNSSSYDSSKGEQIALNVDGSRLTRDQNDLYYSSL
;
A
#
# COMPACT_ATOMS: atom_id res chain seq x y z
N MET A 1 58.43 31.66 24.08
CA MET A 1 57.37 32.01 23.12
C MET A 1 56.34 30.89 23.14
N GLN A 2 55.06 31.28 23.17
CA GLN A 2 53.79 30.52 23.17
C GLN A 2 53.75 29.02 23.54
N ALA A 3 52.97 28.71 24.59
CA ALA A 3 52.32 27.41 24.77
C ALA A 3 51.21 27.19 23.72
N PRO A 4 50.95 25.96 23.26
CA PRO A 4 49.84 25.71 22.37
C PRO A 4 48.53 25.75 23.17
N LEU A 5 47.58 26.60 22.75
CA LEU A 5 46.20 26.52 23.18
C LEU A 5 45.61 25.22 22.63
N ILE A 6 45.45 24.22 23.51
CA ILE A 6 44.56 23.09 23.24
C ILE A 6 43.16 23.69 23.16
N LYS A 7 42.63 23.82 21.93
CA LYS A 7 41.20 24.04 21.74
C LYS A 7 40.53 22.81 22.36
N LYS A 8 39.89 22.99 23.52
CA LYS A 8 38.90 22.02 23.98
C LYS A 8 37.87 21.93 22.86
N GLU A 9 37.82 20.80 22.18
CA GLU A 9 36.61 20.40 21.47
C GLU A 9 35.53 20.41 22.55
N LYS A 10 34.57 21.33 22.40
CA LYS A 10 33.43 21.41 23.28
C LYS A 10 32.65 20.13 22.96
N ASP A 11 32.70 19.15 23.86
CA ASP A 11 31.93 17.93 23.76
C ASP A 11 30.48 18.34 23.48
N ALA A 12 29.98 18.08 22.26
CA ALA A 12 28.67 18.54 21.81
C ALA A 12 27.51 17.90 22.60
N ASP A 13 27.84 16.96 23.47
CA ASP A 13 26.93 16.23 24.35
C ASP A 13 26.68 16.95 25.70
N GLU A 14 27.46 17.98 26.07
CA GLU A 14 27.29 18.69 27.36
C GLU A 14 26.14 19.72 27.35
N ASP A 15 25.58 20.08 26.18
CA ASP A 15 24.57 21.13 26.02
C ASP A 15 23.20 20.62 25.47
N ASP A 16 22.91 19.32 25.47
CA ASP A 16 21.59 18.79 25.04
C ASP A 16 20.59 18.77 26.23
N GLU A 17 19.90 19.89 26.43
CA GLU A 17 18.92 20.06 27.51
C GLU A 17 17.57 19.38 27.18
N VAL A 18 16.98 18.70 28.17
CA VAL A 18 15.64 18.11 28.05
C VAL A 18 14.60 19.23 27.88
N VAL A 19 14.11 19.40 26.65
CA VAL A 19 13.09 20.41 26.33
C VAL A 19 11.70 20.03 26.85
N SER A 20 11.38 18.73 26.89
CA SER A 20 10.04 18.25 27.30
C SER A 20 10.05 16.79 27.72
N GLU A 21 9.32 16.48 28.80
CA GLU A 21 9.02 15.12 29.23
C GLU A 21 7.66 14.67 28.69
N MET A 22 7.64 13.54 27.97
CA MET A 22 6.41 12.96 27.41
C MET A 22 6.11 11.62 28.10
N PRO A 23 4.93 11.46 28.72
CA PRO A 23 4.56 10.17 29.31
C PRO A 23 4.32 9.14 28.20
N VAL A 24 5.06 8.03 28.24
CA VAL A 24 4.94 6.92 27.28
C VAL A 24 4.04 5.83 27.87
N PHE A 25 2.94 5.53 27.17
CA PHE A 25 2.01 4.47 27.56
C PHE A 25 2.19 3.25 26.65
N LEU A 26 2.24 2.07 27.25
CA LEU A 26 2.31 0.80 26.52
C LEU A 26 0.98 0.05 26.61
N SER A 27 0.32 -0.15 25.47
CA SER A 27 -0.83 -1.03 25.35
C SER A 27 -0.42 -2.39 24.81
N LYS A 28 -0.87 -3.47 25.47
CA LYS A 28 -0.63 -4.86 25.03
C LYS A 28 -1.87 -5.52 24.41
N GLY A 29 -2.99 -4.80 24.31
CA GLY A 29 -4.28 -5.39 23.91
C GLY A 29 -4.31 -5.91 22.46
N LEU A 30 -3.48 -5.34 21.57
CA LEU A 30 -3.41 -5.71 20.15
C LEU A 30 -2.06 -6.29 19.75
N GLN A 31 -1.22 -6.68 20.72
CA GLN A 31 0.17 -7.10 20.45
C GLN A 31 0.28 -8.20 19.38
N ASP A 32 -0.70 -9.12 19.32
CA ASP A 32 -0.71 -10.26 18.40
C ASP A 32 -1.67 -10.08 17.21
N LYS A 33 -2.30 -8.90 17.08
CA LYS A 33 -3.37 -8.62 16.10
C LYS A 33 -3.11 -7.39 15.24
N LEU A 34 -2.16 -6.53 15.63
CA LEU A 34 -1.81 -5.33 14.89
C LEU A 34 -0.73 -5.63 13.85
N TRP A 35 -1.07 -5.39 12.59
CA TRP A 35 -0.17 -5.60 11.45
C TRP A 35 0.10 -4.28 10.74
N VAL A 36 1.32 -4.11 10.24
CA VAL A 36 1.72 -2.95 9.41
C VAL A 36 1.94 -3.43 7.99
N LEU A 37 1.17 -2.86 7.05
CA LEU A 37 1.32 -3.13 5.63
C LEU A 37 2.11 -2.00 4.98
N GLN A 38 3.18 -2.34 4.27
CA GLN A 38 4.03 -1.38 3.57
C GLN A 38 3.94 -1.64 2.07
N TYR A 39 3.88 -0.55 1.29
CA TYR A 39 3.79 -0.59 -0.17
C TYR A 39 5.02 0.09 -0.79
N PRO A 40 6.16 -0.61 -0.96
CA PRO A 40 7.43 0.02 -1.31
C PRO A 40 7.44 0.76 -2.66
N VAL A 41 6.60 0.30 -3.59
CA VAL A 41 6.50 0.87 -4.95
C VAL A 41 5.51 2.03 -5.04
N ARG A 42 4.80 2.34 -3.96
CA ARG A 42 3.77 3.38 -3.95
C ARG A 42 4.27 4.61 -3.22
N PRO A 43 4.29 5.79 -3.86
CA PRO A 43 4.65 7.05 -3.20
C PRO A 43 3.71 7.39 -2.03
N ALA A 44 4.25 8.05 -1.00
CA ALA A 44 3.50 8.38 0.21
C ALA A 44 2.27 9.28 -0.03
N HIS A 45 2.27 10.09 -1.09
CA HIS A 45 1.14 10.97 -1.44
C HIS A 45 -0.04 10.21 -2.08
N MET A 46 0.18 8.99 -2.56
CA MET A 46 -0.83 8.19 -3.25
C MET A 46 -1.43 7.16 -2.30
N THR A 47 -2.28 7.59 -1.36
CA THR A 47 -2.86 6.72 -0.33
C THR A 47 -3.94 5.78 -0.88
N TYR A 48 -4.30 4.76 -0.10
CA TYR A 48 -5.42 3.85 -0.39
C TYR A 48 -6.72 4.25 0.33
N ASP A 49 -6.80 5.46 0.90
CA ASP A 49 -7.93 5.90 1.72
C ASP A 49 -9.27 5.90 0.96
N HIS A 50 -9.21 6.10 -0.36
CA HIS A 50 -10.36 6.11 -1.26
C HIS A 50 -10.49 4.83 -2.09
N ALA A 51 -9.68 3.81 -1.81
CA ALA A 51 -9.77 2.54 -2.53
C ALA A 51 -10.92 1.70 -1.99
N HIS A 52 -11.71 1.12 -2.90
CA HIS A 52 -12.76 0.17 -2.52
C HIS A 52 -12.13 -1.23 -2.38
N PHE A 53 -12.18 -1.76 -1.15
CA PHE A 53 -11.74 -3.12 -0.84
C PHE A 53 -12.88 -4.09 -1.11
N LEU A 54 -12.66 -5.05 -2.01
CA LEU A 54 -13.62 -6.08 -2.33
C LEU A 54 -13.51 -7.25 -1.34
N GLU A 55 -12.27 -7.66 -1.04
CA GLU A 55 -12.02 -8.81 -0.17
C GLU A 55 -10.66 -8.71 0.53
N ALA A 56 -10.59 -9.26 1.74
CA ALA A 56 -9.33 -9.44 2.48
C ALA A 56 -9.27 -10.86 3.04
N GLN A 57 -8.25 -11.61 2.65
CA GLN A 57 -8.01 -12.98 3.12
C GLN A 57 -6.63 -13.06 3.78
N MET A 58 -6.56 -13.68 4.95
CA MET A 58 -5.30 -13.88 5.68
C MET A 58 -5.11 -15.37 5.99
N LYS A 59 -3.90 -15.87 5.76
CA LYS A 59 -3.43 -17.15 6.30
C LYS A 59 -2.64 -16.89 7.59
N PRO A 60 -3.19 -17.18 8.78
CA PRO A 60 -2.57 -16.80 10.04
C PRO A 60 -1.20 -17.45 10.27
N THR A 61 -1.05 -18.73 9.94
CA THR A 61 0.20 -19.48 10.18
C THR A 61 1.33 -19.07 9.24
N GLN A 62 1.00 -18.74 7.99
CA GLN A 62 1.96 -18.36 6.96
C GLN A 62 2.19 -16.84 6.89
N HIS A 63 1.44 -16.07 7.69
CA HIS A 63 1.44 -14.61 7.67
C HIS A 63 1.26 -14.03 6.26
N GLN A 64 0.41 -14.67 5.46
CA GLN A 64 0.13 -14.25 4.09
C GLN A 64 -1.19 -13.49 4.06
N LEU A 65 -1.17 -12.24 3.59
CA LEU A 65 -2.35 -11.43 3.36
C LEU A 65 -2.58 -11.26 1.86
N GLN A 66 -3.81 -11.46 1.42
CA GLN A 66 -4.28 -11.16 0.08
C GLN A 66 -5.40 -10.13 0.18
N LEU A 67 -5.27 -9.05 -0.58
CA LEU A 67 -6.25 -7.99 -0.67
C LEU A 67 -6.72 -7.89 -2.12
N SER A 68 -8.03 -7.91 -2.31
CA SER A 68 -8.68 -7.66 -3.60
C SER A 68 -9.24 -6.25 -3.57
N LEU A 69 -8.78 -5.40 -4.49
CA LEU A 69 -9.22 -4.02 -4.60
C LEU A 69 -9.96 -3.82 -5.92
N GLU A 70 -10.93 -2.91 -5.91
CA GLU A 70 -11.62 -2.48 -7.13
C GLU A 70 -10.74 -1.53 -7.95
N VAL A 71 -10.87 -1.62 -9.27
CA VAL A 71 -10.28 -0.68 -10.23
C VAL A 71 -11.41 0.11 -10.87
N ASP A 72 -11.32 1.44 -10.84
CA ASP A 72 -12.29 2.31 -11.50
C ASP A 72 -12.18 2.18 -13.03
N THR A 73 -13.20 1.59 -13.65
CA THR A 73 -13.30 1.38 -15.10
C THR A 73 -13.90 2.56 -15.85
N ASN A 74 -14.45 3.55 -15.15
CA ASN A 74 -15.02 4.77 -15.76
C ASN A 74 -13.99 5.90 -15.86
N SER A 75 -12.84 5.76 -15.20
CA SER A 75 -11.75 6.73 -15.25
C SER A 75 -11.14 6.83 -16.65
N SER A 76 -10.69 8.03 -17.02
CA SER A 76 -9.92 8.25 -18.26
C SER A 76 -8.60 7.47 -18.31
N SER A 77 -8.12 6.98 -17.16
CA SER A 77 -6.90 6.19 -17.05
C SER A 77 -7.11 4.70 -17.38
N TYR A 78 -8.36 4.26 -17.57
CA TYR A 78 -8.71 2.89 -17.90
C TYR A 78 -9.02 2.73 -19.40
N ASP A 79 -8.37 1.75 -20.03
CA ASP A 79 -8.62 1.37 -21.42
C ASP A 79 -9.51 0.13 -21.44
N SER A 80 -10.77 0.32 -21.83
CA SER A 80 -11.78 -0.74 -21.85
C SER A 80 -11.44 -1.87 -22.81
N SER A 81 -10.83 -1.57 -23.97
CA SER A 81 -10.49 -2.58 -24.97
C SER A 81 -9.40 -3.52 -24.44
N LYS A 82 -8.37 -2.98 -23.79
CA LYS A 82 -7.33 -3.79 -23.14
C LYS A 82 -7.88 -4.56 -21.95
N GLY A 83 -8.73 -3.92 -21.15
CA GLY A 83 -9.38 -4.56 -20.01
C GLY A 83 -10.19 -5.79 -20.42
N GLU A 84 -10.98 -5.68 -21.48
CA GLU A 84 -11.77 -6.78 -22.03
C GLU A 84 -10.87 -7.91 -22.56
N GLN A 85 -9.79 -7.59 -23.28
CA GLN A 85 -8.85 -8.60 -23.76
C GLN A 85 -8.19 -9.37 -22.61
N ILE A 86 -7.80 -8.67 -21.53
CA ILE A 86 -7.25 -9.32 -20.33
C ILE A 86 -8.30 -10.23 -19.69
N ALA A 87 -9.53 -9.76 -19.52
CA ALA A 87 -10.61 -10.56 -18.96
C ALA A 87 -10.88 -11.83 -19.77
N LEU A 88 -10.98 -11.72 -21.11
CA LEU A 88 -11.17 -12.86 -22.00
C LEU A 88 -10.03 -13.87 -21.94
N ASN A 89 -8.79 -13.41 -21.77
CA ASN A 89 -7.63 -14.30 -21.66
C ASN A 89 -7.55 -15.02 -20.31
N VAL A 90 -8.05 -14.40 -19.23
CA VAL A 90 -8.03 -14.97 -17.88
C VAL A 90 -9.21 -15.91 -17.65
N ASP A 91 -10.42 -15.45 -17.95
CA ASP A 91 -11.66 -16.22 -17.72
C ASP A 91 -11.96 -17.22 -18.84
N GLY A 92 -11.28 -17.07 -19.98
CA GLY A 92 -11.56 -17.79 -21.20
C GLY A 92 -12.79 -17.26 -21.92
N SER A 93 -12.90 -17.62 -23.19
CA SER A 93 -14.11 -17.32 -23.97
C SER A 93 -15.27 -18.18 -23.45
N ARG A 94 -16.23 -17.56 -22.75
CA ARG A 94 -17.52 -18.18 -22.43
C ARG A 94 -18.41 -18.39 -23.67
N LEU A 95 -17.92 -18.13 -24.88
CA LEU A 95 -18.65 -18.23 -26.15
C LEU A 95 -18.96 -19.67 -26.60
N THR A 96 -18.90 -20.67 -25.72
CA THR A 96 -19.42 -22.01 -26.03
C THR A 96 -20.86 -22.25 -25.57
N ARG A 97 -21.64 -21.19 -25.23
CA ARG A 97 -23.07 -21.39 -24.97
C ARG A 97 -24.08 -20.60 -25.79
N ASP A 98 -23.80 -19.40 -26.32
CA ASP A 98 -24.75 -18.73 -27.24
C ASP A 98 -24.02 -17.71 -28.15
N GLN A 99 -23.51 -18.14 -29.30
CA GLN A 99 -22.82 -17.27 -30.28
C GLN A 99 -23.77 -16.44 -31.18
N ASN A 100 -25.08 -16.48 -30.98
CA ASN A 100 -26.01 -15.82 -31.91
C ASN A 100 -26.33 -14.35 -31.58
N ASP A 101 -26.03 -13.84 -30.38
CA ASP A 101 -26.53 -12.52 -29.97
C ASP A 101 -25.58 -11.35 -30.26
N LEU A 102 -24.28 -11.60 -30.53
CA LEU A 102 -23.29 -10.55 -30.76
C LEU A 102 -23.20 -10.09 -32.23
N TYR A 103 -23.83 -10.82 -33.16
CA TYR A 103 -23.77 -10.49 -34.59
C TYR A 103 -24.93 -9.59 -35.06
N TYR A 104 -26.01 -9.44 -34.26
CA TYR A 104 -27.21 -8.69 -34.65
C TYR A 104 -27.38 -7.32 -33.98
N SER A 105 -26.49 -6.92 -33.07
CA SER A 105 -26.56 -5.59 -32.42
C SER A 105 -25.93 -4.45 -33.24
N SER A 106 -25.42 -4.74 -34.45
CA SER A 106 -24.79 -3.75 -35.35
C SER A 106 -25.44 -3.65 -36.73
N LEU A 107 -26.71 -4.08 -36.87
CA LEU A 107 -27.56 -3.82 -38.04
C LEU A 107 -28.74 -2.94 -37.67
#